data_AF-A0A3D0WSC3-F1
#
_entry.id   AF-A0A3D0WSC3-F1
#
_cell.length_a   1.000
_cell.length_b   1.000
_cell.length_c   1.000
_cell.angle_alpha   90.00
_cell.angle_beta   90.00
_cell.angle_gamma   90.00
#
_symmetry.space_group_name_H-M   'P 1'
#
loop_
_entity.id
_entity.type
_entity.pdbx_description
1 polymer ?
#
loop_
_entity_poly.entity_id
_entity_poly.type
_entity_poly.pdbx_seq_one_letter_code
_entity_poly.pdbx_strand_id
1 'polypeptide(L)'
;GCNINPVYEIASPLYEKATINLENRYGRGKQFIIKANGASRINKYVQSAKLNGKPLDSFKFPAPDLLKGGMLELEMGDKPNYKWGLKQ
;
A
#
# COMPACT_ATOMS: atom_id res chain seq x y z
N GLY A 1 -21.01 -8.33 0.94
CA GLY A 1 -20.90 -9.33 -0.12
C GLY A 1 -19.45 -9.79 -0.20
N CYS A 2 -19.19 -11.09 -0.05
CA CYS A 2 -17.85 -11.65 -0.17
C CYS A 2 -17.40 -11.61 -1.64
N ASN A 3 -16.39 -10.81 -1.93
CA ASN A 3 -15.75 -10.82 -3.24
C ASN A 3 -14.77 -12.00 -3.29
N ILE A 4 -14.81 -12.81 -4.35
CA ILE A 4 -13.93 -13.98 -4.53
C ILE A 4 -12.46 -13.57 -4.59
N ASN A 5 -12.19 -12.32 -5.02
CA ASN A 5 -10.86 -11.73 -5.07
C ASN A 5 -10.79 -10.50 -4.17
N PRO A 6 -10.42 -10.64 -2.89
CA PRO A 6 -10.23 -9.49 -2.02
C PRO A 6 -9.06 -8.65 -2.52
N VAL A 7 -9.30 -7.35 -2.69
CA VAL A 7 -8.30 -6.33 -3.05
C VAL A 7 -8.20 -5.32 -1.92
N TYR A 8 -7.00 -4.81 -1.70
CA TYR A 8 -6.76 -3.68 -0.81
C TYR A 8 -6.56 -2.43 -1.64
N GLU A 9 -7.24 -1.36 -1.25
CA GLU A 9 -7.11 -0.04 -1.85
C GLU A 9 -6.22 0.85 -0.97
N ILE A 10 -5.34 1.59 -1.62
CA ILE A 10 -4.42 2.54 -1.02
C ILE A 10 -5.14 3.89 -1.01
N ALA A 11 -5.49 4.34 0.20
CA ALA A 11 -6.06 5.66 0.43
C ALA A 11 -4.95 6.66 0.83
N SER A 12 -5.29 7.65 1.66
CA SER A 12 -4.31 8.57 2.24
C SER A 12 -3.82 8.03 3.59
N PRO A 13 -2.58 7.51 3.68
CA PRO A 13 -2.03 7.05 4.95
C PRO A 13 -1.86 8.24 5.90
N LEU A 14 -2.38 8.09 7.12
CA LEU A 14 -2.27 9.10 8.18
C LEU A 14 -0.89 9.07 8.89
N TYR A 15 -0.19 7.94 8.78
CA TYR A 15 1.06 7.66 9.47
C TYR A 15 2.17 7.34 8.47
N GLU A 16 3.40 7.75 8.78
CA GLU A 16 4.58 7.50 7.94
C GLU A 16 4.96 6.02 7.88
N LYS A 17 4.58 5.24 8.89
CA LYS A 17 4.84 3.79 8.92
C LYS A 17 3.71 3.07 9.64
N ALA A 18 3.15 2.07 8.96
CA ALA A 18 2.28 1.07 9.56
C ALA A 18 2.92 -0.31 9.40
N THR A 19 2.85 -1.15 10.43
CA THR A 19 3.34 -2.52 10.37
C THR A 19 2.20 -3.46 10.73
N ILE A 20 1.84 -4.32 9.79
CA ILE A 20 0.80 -5.33 9.95
C ILE A 20 1.52 -6.63 10.29
N ASN A 21 1.35 -7.09 11.53
CA ASN A 21 1.85 -8.40 11.94
C ASN A 21 0.85 -9.47 11.49
N LEU A 22 1.31 -10.34 10.59
CA LEU A 22 0.51 -11.44 10.05
C LEU A 22 0.72 -12.74 10.85
N GLU A 23 1.67 -12.74 11.78
CA GLU A 23 1.98 -13.80 12.76
C GLU A 23 2.14 -15.21 12.16
N ASN A 24 2.44 -15.30 10.86
CA ASN A 24 2.49 -16.57 10.13
C ASN A 24 1.21 -17.42 10.24
N ARG A 25 0.07 -16.82 10.61
CA ARG A 25 -1.18 -17.55 10.79
C ARG A 25 -1.80 -17.84 9.43
N TYR A 26 -2.30 -19.06 9.24
CA TYR A 26 -2.98 -19.50 8.00
C TYR A 26 -2.08 -19.47 6.74
N GLY A 27 -0.78 -19.77 6.86
CA GLY A 27 0.15 -19.80 5.72
C GLY A 27 0.51 -18.42 5.15
N ARG A 28 0.32 -17.37 5.95
CA ARG A 28 0.61 -15.98 5.61
C ARG A 28 2.05 -15.62 6.00
N GLY A 29 2.61 -14.55 5.45
CA GLY A 29 3.95 -14.08 5.75
C GLY A 29 4.13 -13.64 7.21
N LYS A 30 5.35 -13.24 7.57
CA LYS A 30 5.68 -12.82 8.93
C LYS A 30 5.10 -11.43 9.27
N GLN A 31 5.33 -10.46 8.39
CA GLN A 31 4.94 -9.07 8.56
C GLN A 31 4.77 -8.38 7.21
N PHE A 32 3.91 -7.37 7.18
CA PHE A 32 3.74 -6.47 6.03
C PHE A 32 3.95 -5.02 6.51
N ILE A 33 4.96 -4.35 5.96
CA ILE A 33 5.31 -2.98 6.34
C ILE A 33 4.76 -2.03 5.28
N ILE A 34 3.99 -1.03 5.69
CA ILE A 34 3.58 0.08 4.85
C ILE A 34 4.42 1.29 5.28
N LYS A 35 5.28 1.79 4.41
CA LYS A 35 6.00 3.06 4.60
C LYS A 35 5.37 4.11 3.70
N ALA A 36 4.91 5.21 4.27
CA ALA A 36 4.43 6.38 3.57
C ALA A 36 5.38 7.54 3.82
N ASN A 37 6.40 7.63 2.97
CA ASN A 37 7.46 8.62 3.09
C ASN A 37 6.88 10.02 2.90
N GLY A 38 7.07 10.88 3.90
CA GLY A 38 6.52 12.23 3.89
C GLY A 38 5.02 12.32 4.13
N ALA A 39 4.35 11.29 4.66
CA ALA A 39 2.94 11.37 5.05
C ALA A 39 2.75 12.39 6.17
N SER A 40 1.98 13.44 5.91
CA SER A 40 1.70 14.49 6.88
C SER A 40 0.34 15.12 6.60
N ARG A 41 -0.16 15.97 7.49
CA ARG A 41 -1.39 16.74 7.28
C ARG A 41 -1.37 17.56 5.99
N ILE A 42 -0.18 17.94 5.52
CA ILE A 42 0.03 18.69 4.28
C ILE A 42 0.14 17.72 3.09
N ASN A 43 0.91 16.65 3.24
CA ASN A 43 1.24 15.71 2.18
C ASN A 43 0.25 14.54 2.17
N LYS A 44 -0.90 14.76 1.53
CA LYS A 44 -2.03 13.83 1.51
C LYS A 44 -2.06 12.96 0.26
N TYR A 45 -1.30 13.33 -0.77
CA TYR A 45 -1.39 12.75 -2.11
C TYR A 45 -0.25 11.80 -2.38
N VAL A 46 -0.58 10.56 -2.78
CA VAL A 46 0.42 9.57 -3.19
C VAL A 46 1.00 9.97 -4.56
N GLN A 47 2.31 10.10 -4.65
CA GLN A 47 3.07 10.37 -5.87
C GLN A 47 3.48 9.10 -6.58
N SER A 48 3.93 8.10 -5.81
CA SER A 48 4.35 6.81 -6.34
C SER A 48 4.19 5.73 -5.28
N ALA A 49 4.01 4.49 -5.73
CA ALA A 49 3.99 3.33 -4.86
C ALA A 49 4.93 2.25 -5.39
N LYS A 50 5.53 1.50 -4.47
CA LYS A 50 6.30 0.29 -4.76
C LYS A 50 5.84 -0.82 -3.82
N LEU A 51 5.42 -1.94 -4.41
CA LEU A 51 5.06 -3.13 -3.66
C LEU A 51 6.18 -4.17 -3.81
N ASN A 52 6.81 -4.55 -2.70
CA ASN A 52 7.91 -5.51 -2.66
C ASN A 52 9.04 -5.16 -3.64
N GLY A 53 9.38 -3.86 -3.73
CA GLY A 53 10.41 -3.33 -4.64
C GLY A 53 9.97 -3.17 -6.10
N LYS A 54 8.75 -3.60 -6.47
CA LYS A 54 8.20 -3.40 -7.82
C LYS A 54 7.36 -2.12 -7.88
N PRO A 55 7.54 -1.25 -8.88
CA PRO A 55 6.69 -0.08 -9.06
C PRO A 55 5.23 -0.53 -9.23
N LEU A 56 4.35 0.07 -8.44
CA LEU A 56 2.92 -0.15 -8.46
C LEU A 56 2.26 1.09 -9.04
N ASP A 57 1.77 0.98 -10.28
CA ASP A 57 1.07 2.07 -10.99
C ASP A 57 -0.44 2.12 -10.67
N SER A 58 -0.90 1.21 -9.82
CA SER A 58 -2.29 1.06 -9.39
C SER A 58 -2.46 1.47 -7.94
N PHE A 59 -3.63 2.01 -7.60
CA PHE A 59 -3.99 2.33 -6.20
C PHE A 59 -4.54 1.11 -5.45
N LYS A 60 -4.62 -0.06 -6.07
CA LYS A 60 -5.12 -1.28 -5.45
C LYS A 60 -4.22 -2.46 -5.76
N PHE A 61 -4.15 -3.40 -4.82
CA PHE A 61 -3.37 -4.62 -4.98
C PHE A 61 -4.10 -5.83 -4.39
N PRO A 62 -3.80 -7.05 -4.87
CA PRO A 62 -4.47 -8.25 -4.39
C PRO A 62 -4.14 -8.51 -2.91
N ALA A 63 -5.13 -8.91 -2.12
CA ALA A 63 -4.90 -9.41 -0.78
C ALA A 63 -3.83 -10.51 -0.71
N PRO A 64 -3.74 -11.50 -1.63
CA PRO A 64 -2.68 -12.51 -1.53
C PRO A 64 -1.26 -11.93 -1.57
N ASP A 65 -1.02 -10.78 -2.21
CA ASP A 65 0.30 -10.14 -2.18
C ASP A 65 0.59 -9.50 -0.82
N LEU A 66 -0.42 -8.95 -0.14
CA LEU A 66 -0.30 -8.54 1.27
C LEU A 66 -0.03 -9.74 2.17
N LEU A 67 -0.79 -10.82 1.96
CA LEU A 67 -0.78 -12.00 2.80
C LEU A 67 0.53 -12.79 2.69
N LYS A 68 1.27 -12.69 1.58
CA LYS A 68 2.65 -13.22 1.46
C LYS A 68 3.64 -12.46 2.35
N GLY A 69 3.27 -11.29 2.85
CA GLY A 69 4.14 -10.37 3.57
C GLY A 69 5.01 -9.54 2.63
N GLY A 70 5.82 -8.66 3.23
CA GLY A 70 6.73 -7.79 2.50
C GLY A 70 6.60 -6.32 2.87
N MET A 71 6.74 -5.44 1.89
CA MET A 71 6.80 -3.99 2.12
C MET A 71 6.15 -3.19 0.98
N LEU A 72 5.25 -2.28 1.35
CA LEU A 72 4.66 -1.26 0.50
C LEU A 72 5.33 0.08 0.82
N GLU A 73 6.01 0.67 -0.16
CA GLU A 73 6.57 2.01 -0.07
C GLU A 73 5.68 2.97 -0.85
N LEU A 74 5.25 4.04 -0.21
CA LEU A 74 4.44 5.11 -0.77
C LEU A 74 5.24 6.39 -0.61
N GLU A 75 5.36 7.14 -1.69
CA GLU A 75 5.92 8.50 -1.66
C GLU A 75 4.75 9.48 -1.61
N MET A 76 4.67 10.30 -0.57
CA MET A 76 3.61 11.28 -0.38
C MET A 76 4.07 12.67 -0.82
N GLY A 77 3.13 13.49 -1.28
CA GLY A 77 3.35 14.86 -1.71
C GLY A 77 2.17 15.76 -1.36
N ASP A 78 2.43 17.07 -1.44
CA ASP A 78 1.48 18.16 -1.19
C ASP A 78 0.49 18.35 -2.36
N LYS A 79 0.85 17.89 -3.57
CA LYS A 79 0.05 18.04 -4.79
C LYS A 79 -0.48 16.70 -5.32
N PRO A 80 -1.69 16.66 -5.91
CA PRO A 80 -2.20 15.46 -6.54
C PRO A 80 -1.34 15.05 -7.74
N ASN A 81 -0.98 13.76 -7.81
CA ASN A 81 -0.36 13.18 -9.00
C ASN A 81 -1.43 12.57 -9.91
N TYR A 82 -1.74 13.24 -11.02
CA TYR A 82 -2.69 12.74 -12.02
C TYR A 82 -2.14 11.64 -12.92
N LYS A 83 -0.84 11.37 -12.87
CA LYS A 83 -0.19 10.34 -13.70
C LYS A 83 -0.11 8.97 -13.00
N TRP A 84 -0.31 8.94 -11.68
CA TRP A 84 -0.19 7.73 -10.86
C TRP A 84 -1.57 7.21 -10.45
N GLY A 85 -1.75 5.89 -10.40
CA GLY A 85 -3.04 5.29 -10.03
C GLY A 85 -4.08 5.23 -11.17
N LEU A 86 -3.67 5.47 -12.42
CA LEU A 86 -4.58 5.45 -13.57
C LEU A 86 -4.98 4.03 -14.01
N LYS A 87 -4.23 3.01 -13.60
CA LYS A 87 -4.52 1.60 -13.93
C LYS A 87 -5.47 0.99 -12.90
N GLN A 88 -6.70 0.70 -13.35
CA GLN A 88 -7.69 -0.12 -12.64
C GLN A 88 -7.44 -1.61 -12.86
#